data_AF-X6MFD7-F1
#
_entry.id   AF-X6MFD7-F1
#
_cell.length_a   1.000
_cell.length_b   1.000
_cell.length_c   1.000
_cell.angle_alpha   90.00
_cell.angle_beta   90.00
_cell.angle_gamma   90.00
#
_symmetry.space_group_name_H-M   'P 1'
#
loop_
_entity.id
_entity.type
_entity.pdbx_description
1 polymer ?
#
loop_
_entity_poly.entity_id
_entity_poly.type
_entity_poly.pdbx_seq_one_letter_code
_entity_poly.pdbx_strand_id
1 'polypeptide(L)'
;MSSKLTVTIGSKQYQLDLSSLTFETLKQQIIELSKEDKQGSTLVKITDADGCDIETDENLQSVVTSDQKTVNAYFQPNESVLSDTDMKDSQLRMQSSDKVVALSLKEHCNRSWRKANVEASKMVQQMINKNEQGLIIVATNTLNWQKKKTDPNSSKTSSNLSSSSFSFIELVNNNNKTNKKQFAEYYMYLIKSELIILEGITIDGNVYAIDCEMQCKENVNITSQLFVTKNSVIDQQSKQSVIPIEWNTKMNCDIPIRLQDLEYKEEESSQQRHFDDSILYSQEHLQLSTNTFGFDHPYVAVSFNMISNCYYNKRNYKKSIELLSKALNIVLNALGVHCRFAAQLNYNFGNTYSQKGLCDIAIGYYQKALEIQLDIPGINYDDISSSYNNLGTAYLTKRELDKAIQYLEKALHIRKENTVHQMSRNIGDSCWNLANVFSQKGETHTACKYYQEAWQIFSATLGEWNFETVLAKKRIKRLNG
;
A
#
# COMPACT_ATOMS: atom_id res chain seq x y z
N MET A 1 25.00 6.44 -43.73
CA MET A 1 24.50 5.11 -43.34
C MET A 1 23.30 5.36 -42.45
N SER A 2 22.12 4.83 -42.76
CA SER A 2 20.98 4.94 -41.84
C SER A 2 21.15 3.91 -40.72
N SER A 3 20.91 4.34 -39.50
CA SER A 3 20.91 3.44 -38.33
C SER A 3 19.48 3.16 -37.92
N LYS A 4 19.13 1.88 -37.81
CA LYS A 4 17.82 1.45 -37.31
C LYS A 4 17.78 1.51 -35.79
N LEU A 5 16.77 2.17 -35.26
CA LEU A 5 16.53 2.34 -33.84
C LEU A 5 15.08 1.98 -33.50
N THR A 6 14.89 1.14 -32.48
CA THR A 6 13.55 0.85 -31.94
C THR A 6 13.17 1.93 -30.94
N VAL A 7 12.05 2.62 -31.16
CA VAL A 7 11.50 3.59 -30.20
C VAL A 7 10.21 3.06 -29.61
N THR A 8 10.14 3.02 -28.28
CA THR A 8 8.90 2.75 -27.55
C THR A 8 8.28 4.07 -27.09
N ILE A 9 7.01 4.29 -27.43
CA ILE A 9 6.20 5.42 -26.94
C ILE A 9 4.93 4.83 -26.30
N GLY A 10 4.81 4.92 -24.97
CA GLY A 10 3.75 4.25 -24.23
C GLY A 10 3.78 2.73 -24.46
N SER A 11 2.72 2.18 -25.05
CA SER A 11 2.61 0.74 -25.38
C SER A 11 2.96 0.39 -26.84
N LYS A 12 3.34 1.38 -27.66
CA LYS A 12 3.62 1.19 -29.08
C LYS A 12 5.12 1.22 -29.35
N GLN A 13 5.58 0.35 -30.23
CA GLN A 13 6.95 0.33 -30.73
C GLN A 13 6.98 0.76 -32.19
N TYR A 14 7.96 1.59 -32.52
CA TYR A 14 8.22 2.11 -33.85
C TYR A 14 9.65 1.79 -34.25
N GLN A 15 9.87 1.49 -35.52
CA GLN A 15 11.21 1.39 -36.09
C GLN A 15 11.53 2.71 -36.79
N LEU A 16 12.59 3.38 -36.36
CA LEU A 16 13.09 4.60 -36.99
C LEU A 16 14.37 4.32 -37.76
N ASP A 17 14.41 4.83 -38.99
CA ASP A 17 15.63 4.96 -39.76
C ASP A 17 16.20 6.38 -39.56
N LEU A 18 17.24 6.50 -38.73
CA LEU A 18 17.89 7.78 -38.49
C LEU A 18 18.85 8.08 -39.65
N SER A 19 18.51 9.09 -40.45
CA SER A 19 19.36 9.63 -41.51
C SER A 19 20.52 10.47 -40.96
N SER A 20 20.32 11.10 -39.81
CA SER A 20 21.33 11.80 -39.00
C SER A 20 21.28 11.35 -37.55
N LEU A 21 22.45 11.04 -36.98
CA LEU A 21 22.63 10.59 -35.59
C LEU A 21 22.74 11.77 -34.62
N THR A 22 21.73 12.66 -34.61
CA THR A 22 21.66 13.75 -33.65
C THR A 22 20.44 13.59 -32.74
N PHE A 23 20.59 13.99 -31.49
CA PHE A 23 19.55 13.97 -30.48
C PHE A 23 18.32 14.76 -30.93
N GLU A 24 18.53 15.94 -31.52
CA GLU A 24 17.43 16.77 -32.03
C GLU A 24 16.69 16.12 -33.20
N THR A 25 17.39 15.42 -34.12
CA THR A 25 16.68 14.67 -35.19
C THR A 25 15.83 13.55 -34.61
N LEU A 26 16.37 12.78 -33.65
CA LEU A 26 15.61 11.73 -32.98
C LEU A 26 14.37 12.31 -32.29
N LYS A 27 14.54 13.39 -31.53
CA LYS A 27 13.47 14.08 -30.83
C LYS A 27 12.33 14.50 -31.77
N GLN A 28 12.67 15.14 -32.90
CA GLN A 28 11.68 15.56 -33.90
C GLN A 28 10.92 14.37 -34.51
N GLN A 29 11.61 13.29 -34.89
CA GLN A 29 10.95 12.10 -35.44
C GLN A 29 10.03 11.42 -34.43
N ILE A 30 10.40 11.42 -33.15
CA ILE A 30 9.56 10.89 -32.06
C ILE A 30 8.30 11.73 -31.89
N ILE A 31 8.40 13.06 -31.97
CA ILE A 31 7.26 13.97 -31.94
C ILE A 31 6.33 13.74 -33.14
N GLU A 32 6.89 13.61 -34.35
CA GLU A 32 6.11 13.32 -35.56
C GLU A 32 5.40 11.95 -35.49
N LEU A 33 6.07 10.92 -34.97
CA LEU A 33 5.53 9.56 -34.82
C LEU A 33 4.36 9.49 -33.85
N SER A 34 4.40 10.24 -32.75
CA SER A 34 3.34 10.17 -31.75
C SER A 34 2.00 10.68 -32.29
N LYS A 35 2.01 11.62 -33.27
CA LYS A 35 0.82 12.37 -33.74
C LYS A 35 0.03 13.05 -32.59
N GLU A 36 0.55 13.07 -31.37
CA GLU A 36 -0.07 13.65 -30.18
C GLU A 36 0.13 15.17 -30.13
N ASP A 37 1.00 15.73 -30.96
CA ASP A 37 1.25 17.18 -31.05
C ASP A 37 0.09 17.97 -31.70
N LYS A 38 -1.01 17.32 -32.10
CA LYS A 38 -2.30 18.01 -32.37
C LYS A 38 -3.14 18.25 -31.11
N GLN A 39 -2.75 17.68 -29.96
CA GLN A 39 -3.44 17.79 -28.66
C GLN A 39 -2.57 18.44 -27.56
N GLY A 40 -1.41 18.99 -27.89
CA GLY A 40 -0.60 19.77 -26.95
C GLY A 40 0.14 18.96 -25.88
N SER A 41 0.56 17.73 -26.17
CA SER A 41 1.45 16.95 -25.29
C SER A 41 2.92 17.34 -25.49
N THR A 42 3.64 17.68 -24.41
CA THR A 42 5.07 18.02 -24.49
C THR A 42 5.93 16.76 -24.28
N LEU A 43 6.85 16.46 -25.21
CA LEU A 43 7.87 15.42 -25.02
C LEU A 43 8.80 15.82 -23.88
N VAL A 44 8.78 15.03 -22.80
CA VAL A 44 9.52 15.31 -21.56
C VAL A 44 10.91 14.72 -21.60
N LYS A 45 11.04 13.48 -22.09
CA LYS A 45 12.26 12.71 -21.89
C LYS A 45 12.43 11.57 -22.89
N ILE A 46 13.69 11.26 -23.19
CA ILE A 46 14.10 10.07 -23.92
C ILE A 46 15.12 9.31 -23.05
N THR A 47 14.95 8.00 -22.90
CA THR A 47 15.91 7.13 -22.21
C THR A 47 16.33 5.96 -23.09
N ASP A 48 17.44 5.32 -22.78
CA ASP A 48 17.78 4.01 -23.33
C ASP A 48 16.94 2.87 -22.69
N ALA A 49 17.29 1.63 -23.03
CA ALA A 49 16.64 0.42 -22.51
C ALA A 49 16.88 0.19 -21.00
N ASP A 50 18.00 0.67 -20.47
CA ASP A 50 18.36 0.59 -19.04
C ASP A 50 17.77 1.76 -18.23
N GLY A 51 17.12 2.72 -18.91
CA GLY A 51 16.47 3.88 -18.30
C GLY A 51 17.43 5.04 -18.03
N CYS A 52 18.60 5.07 -18.66
CA CYS A 52 19.52 6.21 -18.63
C CYS A 52 19.11 7.29 -19.63
N ASP A 53 19.36 8.54 -19.27
CA ASP A 53 18.87 9.71 -20.02
C ASP A 53 19.68 9.90 -21.30
N ILE A 54 18.98 10.09 -22.43
CA ILE A 54 19.60 10.47 -23.69
C ILE A 54 19.32 11.97 -23.86
N GLU A 55 20.34 12.79 -23.66
CA GLU A 55 20.24 14.26 -23.75
C GLU A 55 21.24 14.85 -24.75
N THR A 56 22.16 14.04 -25.26
CA THR A 56 23.25 14.46 -26.15
C THR A 56 23.44 13.49 -27.31
N ASP A 57 24.10 13.96 -28.37
CA ASP A 57 24.48 13.15 -29.52
C ASP A 57 25.40 11.98 -29.11
N GLU A 58 26.26 12.16 -28.12
CA GLU A 58 27.14 11.11 -27.59
C GLU A 58 26.34 9.98 -26.91
N ASN A 59 25.32 10.33 -26.13
CA ASN A 59 24.43 9.33 -25.52
C ASN A 59 23.68 8.55 -26.60
N LEU A 60 23.14 9.25 -27.61
CA LEU A 60 22.46 8.61 -28.72
C LEU A 60 23.39 7.67 -29.50
N GLN A 61 24.64 8.07 -29.73
CA GLN A 61 25.62 7.26 -30.43
C GLN A 61 25.92 5.97 -29.66
N SER A 62 26.08 6.06 -28.33
CA SER A 62 26.32 4.89 -27.48
C SER A 62 25.19 3.84 -27.59
N VAL A 63 23.93 4.29 -27.62
CA VAL A 63 22.76 3.43 -27.78
C VAL A 63 22.67 2.81 -29.16
N VAL A 64 23.03 3.55 -30.20
CA VAL A 64 22.99 3.03 -31.59
C VAL A 64 24.12 2.03 -31.86
N THR A 65 25.22 2.12 -31.09
CA THR A 65 26.30 1.12 -31.09
C THR A 65 26.09 -0.05 -30.13
N SER A 66 25.07 0.01 -29.26
CA SER A 66 24.75 -1.09 -28.35
C SER A 66 24.02 -2.23 -29.06
N ASP A 67 24.01 -3.42 -28.45
CA ASP A 67 23.35 -4.60 -29.02
C ASP A 67 21.81 -4.46 -29.09
N GLN A 68 21.22 -3.62 -28.23
CA GLN A 68 19.76 -3.51 -28.10
C GLN A 68 19.14 -2.40 -28.95
N LYS A 69 19.87 -1.33 -29.29
CA LYS A 69 19.42 -0.20 -30.14
C LYS A 69 17.97 0.23 -29.88
N THR A 70 17.60 0.38 -28.62
CA THR A 70 16.23 0.67 -28.18
C THR A 70 16.21 1.89 -27.28
N VAL A 71 15.23 2.76 -27.49
CA VAL A 71 14.97 3.96 -26.67
C VAL A 71 13.50 4.06 -26.29
N ASN A 72 13.23 4.70 -25.15
CA ASN A 72 11.89 4.94 -24.62
C ASN A 72 11.64 6.45 -24.56
N ALA A 73 10.48 6.91 -25.05
CA ALA A 73 10.10 8.32 -25.03
C ALA A 73 8.85 8.56 -24.18
N TYR A 74 8.86 9.66 -23.42
CA TYR A 74 7.86 9.97 -22.41
C TYR A 74 7.25 11.36 -22.67
N PHE A 75 5.93 11.44 -22.73
CA PHE A 75 5.17 12.68 -22.95
C PHE A 75 4.40 13.07 -21.69
N GLN A 76 4.15 14.36 -21.50
CA GLN A 76 3.27 14.91 -20.48
C GLN A 76 2.15 15.74 -21.14
N PRO A 77 0.88 15.61 -20.72
CA PRO A 77 -0.20 16.49 -21.21
C PRO A 77 0.03 17.95 -20.78
N ASN A 78 -0.19 18.94 -21.66
CA ASN A 78 -0.18 20.35 -21.25
C ASN A 78 -1.38 20.66 -20.33
N GLU A 79 -1.09 21.13 -19.11
CA GLU A 79 -2.10 21.59 -18.14
C GLU A 79 -2.64 23.02 -18.42
N SER A 80 -2.41 23.59 -19.60
CA SER A 80 -2.82 24.96 -19.92
C SER A 80 -3.68 25.02 -21.17
N VAL A 81 -4.95 24.60 -21.03
CA VAL A 81 -6.20 25.19 -21.55
C VAL A 81 -7.27 24.15 -21.22
N LEU A 82 -7.78 24.18 -19.99
CA LEU A 82 -9.04 23.50 -19.66
C LEU A 82 -9.91 24.53 -18.96
N SER A 83 -10.93 25.00 -19.69
CA SER A 83 -12.00 25.79 -19.11
C SER A 83 -12.88 24.88 -18.25
N ASP A 84 -13.46 25.42 -17.17
CA ASP A 84 -14.29 24.70 -16.17
C ASP A 84 -15.46 23.89 -16.76
N THR A 85 -15.77 24.06 -18.04
CA THR A 85 -16.76 23.29 -18.79
C THR A 85 -16.29 21.90 -19.25
N ASP A 86 -14.99 21.66 -19.40
CA ASP A 86 -14.43 20.39 -19.92
C ASP A 86 -14.19 19.32 -18.83
N MET A 87 -14.23 19.70 -17.55
CA MET A 87 -14.21 18.76 -16.42
C MET A 87 -15.50 17.94 -16.30
N LYS A 88 -16.62 18.46 -16.81
CA LYS A 88 -17.89 17.69 -16.86
C LYS A 88 -17.90 16.71 -18.03
N ASP A 89 -17.34 17.09 -19.18
CA ASP A 89 -17.38 16.24 -20.38
C ASP A 89 -16.36 15.08 -20.32
N SER A 90 -15.24 15.25 -19.60
CA SER A 90 -14.28 14.18 -19.29
C SER A 90 -14.80 13.19 -18.23
N GLN A 91 -15.59 13.65 -17.25
CA GLN A 91 -16.32 12.77 -16.33
C GLN A 91 -17.48 12.02 -17.02
N LEU A 92 -18.14 12.65 -18.00
CA LEU A 92 -19.23 12.03 -18.79
C LEU A 92 -18.71 11.05 -19.85
N ARG A 93 -17.57 11.31 -20.52
CA ARG A 93 -16.95 10.38 -21.48
C ARG A 93 -16.32 9.15 -20.84
N MET A 94 -16.07 9.17 -19.52
CA MET A 94 -15.62 8.02 -18.74
C MET A 94 -16.74 7.04 -18.36
N GLN A 95 -18.00 7.30 -18.74
CA GLN A 95 -19.16 6.48 -18.41
C GLN A 95 -19.68 5.59 -19.56
N SER A 96 -18.99 5.51 -20.70
CA SER A 96 -19.46 4.70 -21.83
C SER A 96 -18.39 3.79 -22.42
N SER A 97 -18.05 2.71 -21.71
CA SER A 97 -17.62 1.40 -22.23
C SER A 97 -17.35 0.48 -21.03
N ASP A 98 -17.92 -0.73 -21.00
CA ASP A 98 -17.71 -1.82 -20.04
C ASP A 98 -16.43 -1.72 -19.18
N LYS A 99 -16.45 -0.94 -18.10
CA LYS A 99 -15.31 -0.81 -17.20
C LYS A 99 -15.31 -2.01 -16.26
N VAL A 100 -14.47 -2.99 -16.56
CA VAL A 100 -14.16 -4.06 -15.61
C VAL A 100 -13.52 -3.43 -14.37
N VAL A 101 -14.20 -3.54 -13.23
CA VAL A 101 -13.81 -2.87 -11.98
C VAL A 101 -12.85 -3.76 -11.18
N ALA A 102 -11.64 -3.27 -10.92
CA ALA A 102 -10.63 -3.94 -10.11
C ALA A 102 -10.82 -3.68 -8.60
N LEU A 103 -9.96 -4.27 -7.79
CA LEU A 103 -9.89 -4.03 -6.34
C LEU A 103 -9.64 -2.54 -6.04
N SER A 104 -10.54 -1.92 -5.26
CA SER A 104 -10.40 -0.56 -4.75
C SER A 104 -9.29 -0.49 -3.70
N LEU A 105 -8.49 0.57 -3.78
CA LEU A 105 -7.47 0.92 -2.79
C LEU A 105 -7.79 2.23 -2.06
N LYS A 106 -9.05 2.71 -2.13
CA LYS A 106 -9.45 4.02 -1.58
C LYS A 106 -9.61 4.00 -0.07
N GLU A 107 -10.40 3.06 0.44
CA GLU A 107 -10.69 2.92 1.87
C GLU A 107 -9.53 2.20 2.58
N HIS A 108 -8.98 1.19 1.91
CA HIS A 108 -7.89 0.37 2.40
C HIS A 108 -6.83 0.17 1.31
N CYS A 109 -5.61 0.62 1.57
CA CYS A 109 -4.52 0.63 0.58
C CYS A 109 -3.27 -0.13 1.04
N ASN A 110 -3.29 -0.69 2.25
CA ASN A 110 -2.12 -1.33 2.82
C ASN A 110 -1.92 -2.75 2.29
N ARG A 111 -0.75 -3.32 2.57
CA ARG A 111 -0.37 -4.64 2.06
C ARG A 111 -1.25 -5.76 2.60
N SER A 112 -1.64 -5.70 3.87
CA SER A 112 -2.51 -6.71 4.52
C SER A 112 -3.89 -6.78 3.86
N TRP A 113 -4.47 -5.63 3.50
CA TRP A 113 -5.70 -5.54 2.73
C TRP A 113 -5.58 -6.26 1.38
N ARG A 114 -4.54 -5.93 0.61
CA ARG A 114 -4.30 -6.59 -0.69
C ARG A 114 -4.11 -8.10 -0.54
N LYS A 115 -3.35 -8.54 0.47
CA LYS A 115 -3.14 -9.96 0.75
C LYS A 115 -4.44 -10.69 1.08
N ALA A 116 -5.27 -10.12 1.94
CA ALA A 116 -6.56 -10.71 2.31
C ALA A 116 -7.50 -10.84 1.10
N ASN A 117 -7.57 -9.82 0.24
CA ASN A 117 -8.43 -9.85 -0.95
C ASN A 117 -7.91 -10.79 -2.04
N VAL A 118 -6.59 -10.97 -2.20
CA VAL A 118 -6.02 -11.99 -3.09
C VAL A 118 -6.32 -13.41 -2.58
N GLU A 119 -6.28 -13.64 -1.27
CA GLU A 119 -6.70 -14.92 -0.72
C GLU A 119 -8.20 -15.16 -0.89
N ALA A 120 -9.03 -14.12 -0.74
CA ALA A 120 -10.45 -14.19 -1.05
C ALA A 120 -10.69 -14.50 -2.54
N SER A 121 -9.96 -13.86 -3.47
CA SER A 121 -10.12 -14.12 -4.90
C SER A 121 -9.74 -15.54 -5.30
N LYS A 122 -8.68 -16.09 -4.71
CA LYS A 122 -8.31 -17.52 -4.86
C LYS A 122 -9.45 -18.42 -4.40
N MET A 123 -10.08 -18.11 -3.26
CA MET A 123 -11.22 -18.88 -2.75
C MET A 123 -12.45 -18.77 -3.65
N VAL A 124 -12.78 -17.57 -4.15
CA VAL A 124 -13.86 -17.37 -5.13
C VAL A 124 -13.64 -18.28 -6.35
N GLN A 125 -12.45 -18.26 -6.94
CA GLN A 125 -12.15 -19.07 -8.11
C GLN A 125 -12.22 -20.58 -7.81
N GLN A 126 -11.78 -21.00 -6.62
CA GLN A 126 -11.90 -22.40 -6.21
C GLN A 126 -13.36 -22.83 -6.03
N MET A 127 -14.21 -21.97 -5.48
CA MET A 127 -15.64 -22.26 -5.30
C MET A 127 -16.35 -22.35 -6.66
N ILE A 128 -16.09 -21.41 -7.57
CA ILE A 128 -16.59 -21.45 -8.96
C ILE A 128 -16.21 -22.78 -9.63
N ASN A 129 -14.94 -23.19 -9.54
CA ASN A 129 -14.46 -24.43 -10.17
C ASN A 129 -15.08 -25.70 -9.58
N LYS A 130 -15.56 -25.65 -8.33
CA LYS A 130 -16.20 -26.76 -7.62
C LYS A 130 -17.72 -26.72 -7.66
N ASN A 131 -18.32 -25.74 -8.36
CA ASN A 131 -19.75 -25.44 -8.32
C ASN A 131 -20.27 -25.28 -6.87
N GLU A 132 -19.46 -24.65 -6.02
CA GLU A 132 -19.85 -24.30 -4.65
C GLU A 132 -20.42 -22.89 -4.60
N GLN A 133 -21.32 -22.68 -3.66
CA GLN A 133 -22.02 -21.40 -3.44
C GLN A 133 -21.77 -20.86 -2.03
N GLY A 134 -21.81 -19.55 -1.89
CA GLY A 134 -21.68 -18.90 -0.60
C GLY A 134 -21.20 -17.45 -0.65
N LEU A 135 -20.75 -16.98 0.50
CA LEU A 135 -20.30 -15.61 0.73
C LEU A 135 -18.88 -15.62 1.30
N ILE A 136 -18.01 -14.78 0.73
CA ILE A 136 -16.72 -14.44 1.31
C ILE A 136 -16.73 -12.97 1.71
N ILE A 137 -16.27 -12.65 2.92
CA ILE A 137 -16.19 -11.27 3.41
C ILE A 137 -14.77 -11.01 3.90
N VAL A 138 -14.14 -9.95 3.38
CA VAL A 138 -12.86 -9.41 3.86
C VAL A 138 -13.15 -8.08 4.52
N ALA A 139 -12.99 -8.00 5.84
CA ALA A 139 -13.36 -6.79 6.59
C ALA A 139 -12.45 -6.54 7.79
N THR A 140 -12.43 -5.29 8.26
CA THR A 140 -11.82 -4.89 9.53
C THR A 140 -12.89 -4.63 10.61
N ASN A 141 -12.47 -4.32 11.85
CA ASN A 141 -13.36 -3.98 12.97
C ASN A 141 -14.45 -5.02 13.29
N THR A 142 -14.20 -6.29 13.00
CA THR A 142 -15.21 -7.37 13.08
C THR A 142 -15.47 -7.91 14.49
N LEU A 143 -14.76 -7.41 15.50
CA LEU A 143 -14.94 -7.79 16.91
C LEU A 143 -16.38 -7.56 17.39
N ASN A 144 -17.05 -6.53 16.87
CA ASN A 144 -18.42 -6.19 17.25
C ASN A 144 -19.43 -7.22 16.75
N TRP A 145 -19.12 -7.96 15.68
CA TRP A 145 -19.98 -9.03 15.16
C TRP A 145 -20.04 -10.23 16.11
N GLN A 146 -18.96 -10.44 16.87
CA GLN A 146 -18.85 -11.55 17.83
C GLN A 146 -19.51 -11.23 19.18
N LYS A 147 -19.62 -9.95 19.56
CA LYS A 147 -20.17 -9.51 20.84
C LYS A 147 -21.71 -9.45 20.89
N LYS A 148 -22.40 -9.37 19.74
CA LYS A 148 -23.88 -9.30 19.65
C LYS A 148 -24.63 -10.53 20.22
N LYS A 149 -23.93 -11.55 20.74
CA LYS A 149 -24.52 -12.73 21.41
C LYS A 149 -25.08 -12.45 22.82
N THR A 150 -24.88 -11.26 23.39
CA THR A 150 -25.07 -10.98 24.83
C THR A 150 -26.34 -10.24 25.21
N ASP A 151 -27.32 -10.09 24.31
CA ASP A 151 -28.63 -9.57 24.67
C ASP A 151 -29.66 -10.72 24.80
N PRO A 152 -29.99 -11.20 26.02
CA PRO A 152 -30.87 -12.34 26.23
C PRO A 152 -32.34 -12.10 25.81
N ASN A 153 -32.68 -10.90 25.35
CA ASN A 153 -34.03 -10.54 24.89
C ASN A 153 -34.20 -10.54 23.37
N SER A 154 -33.17 -10.75 22.55
CA SER A 154 -33.32 -10.78 21.08
C SER A 154 -33.74 -12.14 20.51
N SER A 155 -33.91 -13.17 21.34
CA SER A 155 -34.28 -14.52 20.90
C SER A 155 -35.79 -14.75 20.85
N LYS A 156 -36.57 -13.86 20.23
CA LYS A 156 -37.99 -14.12 19.93
C LYS A 156 -38.45 -13.41 18.66
N THR A 157 -38.02 -13.89 17.50
CA THR A 157 -38.86 -13.99 16.27
C THR A 157 -38.07 -14.63 15.14
N SER A 158 -38.12 -15.96 15.01
CA SER A 158 -38.08 -16.65 13.71
C SER A 158 -38.30 -18.16 13.86
N SER A 159 -39.37 -18.57 14.52
CA SER A 159 -39.90 -19.93 14.35
C SER A 159 -40.64 -19.98 13.01
N ASN A 160 -39.92 -20.28 11.92
CA ASN A 160 -40.36 -20.89 10.65
C ASN A 160 -39.43 -20.50 9.48
N LEU A 161 -38.11 -20.68 9.63
CA LEU A 161 -37.21 -20.74 8.49
C LEU A 161 -36.84 -22.20 8.24
N SER A 162 -37.10 -22.69 7.03
CA SER A 162 -36.64 -23.99 6.55
C SER A 162 -35.12 -24.12 6.74
N SER A 163 -34.66 -25.35 6.95
CA SER A 163 -33.34 -25.78 7.44
C SER A 163 -32.08 -25.35 6.65
N SER A 164 -32.17 -24.36 5.77
CA SER A 164 -31.09 -23.86 4.89
C SER A 164 -30.77 -22.36 5.04
N SER A 165 -31.37 -21.64 5.99
CA SER A 165 -31.18 -20.18 6.12
C SER A 165 -30.71 -19.75 7.51
N PHE A 166 -29.62 -18.98 7.56
CA PHE A 166 -29.04 -18.43 8.79
C PHE A 166 -28.71 -16.94 8.58
N SER A 167 -28.85 -16.14 9.65
CA SER A 167 -28.33 -14.77 9.66
C SER A 167 -26.79 -14.80 9.68
N PHE A 168 -26.14 -13.86 8.98
CA PHE A 168 -24.67 -13.78 8.95
C PHE A 168 -24.04 -13.73 10.35
N ILE A 169 -24.65 -12.99 11.28
CA ILE A 169 -24.16 -12.91 12.66
C ILE A 169 -24.22 -14.27 13.37
N GLU A 170 -25.25 -15.07 13.10
CA GLU A 170 -25.37 -16.43 13.66
C GLU A 170 -24.30 -17.37 13.09
N LEU A 171 -24.01 -17.26 11.79
CA LEU A 171 -22.97 -18.05 11.12
C LEU A 171 -21.58 -17.70 11.64
N VAL A 172 -21.26 -16.41 11.76
CA VAL A 172 -19.98 -15.94 12.30
C VAL A 172 -19.77 -16.39 13.76
N ASN A 173 -20.85 -16.48 14.54
CA ASN A 173 -20.81 -16.92 15.93
C ASN A 173 -20.86 -18.45 16.12
N ASN A 174 -20.94 -19.20 15.02
CA ASN A 174 -20.93 -20.65 15.01
C ASN A 174 -19.65 -21.15 14.31
N ASN A 175 -18.58 -21.31 15.09
CA ASN A 175 -17.23 -21.66 14.60
C ASN A 175 -17.17 -22.95 13.76
N ASN A 176 -18.17 -23.83 13.86
CA ASN A 176 -18.21 -25.08 13.08
C ASN A 176 -18.68 -24.87 11.63
N LYS A 177 -19.26 -23.71 11.30
CA LYS A 177 -19.85 -23.41 9.97
C LYS A 177 -19.11 -22.32 9.19
N THR A 178 -18.17 -21.61 9.82
CA THR A 178 -17.49 -20.46 9.22
C THR A 178 -15.98 -20.64 9.28
N ASN A 179 -15.32 -20.63 8.11
CA ASN A 179 -13.86 -20.64 8.05
C ASN A 179 -13.35 -19.20 8.12
N LYS A 180 -12.49 -18.89 9.10
CA LYS A 180 -11.97 -17.55 9.39
C LYS A 180 -10.45 -17.55 9.27
N LYS A 181 -9.89 -16.62 8.49
CA LYS A 181 -8.45 -16.33 8.42
C LYS A 181 -8.17 -14.87 8.79
N GLN A 182 -7.03 -14.61 9.43
CA GLN A 182 -6.60 -13.27 9.84
C GLN A 182 -5.40 -12.79 9.02
N PHE A 183 -5.41 -11.53 8.62
CA PHE A 183 -4.36 -10.83 7.89
C PHE A 183 -4.12 -9.48 8.58
N ALA A 184 -3.26 -9.49 9.61
CA ALA A 184 -3.09 -8.35 10.52
C ALA A 184 -4.45 -7.87 11.09
N GLU A 185 -4.91 -6.66 10.74
CA GLU A 185 -6.17 -6.08 11.18
C GLU A 185 -7.41 -6.51 10.37
N TYR A 186 -7.22 -7.27 9.29
CA TYR A 186 -8.32 -7.76 8.44
C TYR A 186 -8.65 -9.22 8.71
N TYR A 187 -9.92 -9.55 8.60
CA TYR A 187 -10.43 -10.91 8.70
C TYR A 187 -11.15 -11.30 7.43
N MET A 188 -10.85 -12.50 6.94
CA MET A 188 -11.56 -13.15 5.85
C MET A 188 -12.48 -14.23 6.41
N TYR A 189 -13.76 -14.14 6.11
CA TYR A 189 -14.79 -15.10 6.47
C TYR A 189 -15.26 -15.82 5.21
N LEU A 190 -15.39 -17.15 5.28
CA LEU A 190 -15.99 -17.97 4.24
C LEU A 190 -17.20 -18.71 4.82
N ILE A 191 -18.35 -18.52 4.17
CA ILE A 191 -19.64 -19.09 4.55
C ILE A 191 -20.20 -19.79 3.31
N LYS A 192 -20.41 -21.11 3.40
CA LYS A 192 -21.04 -21.89 2.32
C LYS A 192 -22.54 -22.03 2.60
N SER A 193 -23.36 -21.40 1.79
CA SER A 193 -24.82 -21.42 1.91
C SER A 193 -25.44 -20.97 0.59
N GLU A 194 -26.63 -21.48 0.27
CA GLU A 194 -27.41 -21.04 -0.90
C GLU A 194 -28.05 -19.67 -0.65
N LEU A 195 -28.46 -19.42 0.61
CA LEU A 195 -29.07 -18.17 1.05
C LEU A 195 -28.27 -17.61 2.23
N ILE A 196 -27.85 -16.34 2.14
CA ILE A 196 -27.26 -15.58 3.25
C ILE A 196 -28.07 -14.30 3.48
N ILE A 197 -28.45 -14.07 4.73
CA ILE A 197 -29.15 -12.87 5.15
C ILE A 197 -28.18 -11.98 5.96
N LEU A 198 -27.91 -10.78 5.44
CA LEU A 198 -27.21 -9.71 6.15
C LEU A 198 -28.27 -8.83 6.84
N GLU A 199 -28.16 -8.63 8.15
CA GLU A 199 -29.16 -7.92 8.94
C GLU A 199 -28.50 -6.92 9.90
N GLY A 200 -28.83 -5.63 9.74
CA GLY A 200 -28.39 -4.56 10.66
C GLY A 200 -26.88 -4.52 10.89
N ILE A 201 -26.10 -4.62 9.80
CA ILE A 201 -24.64 -4.77 9.84
C ILE A 201 -23.91 -3.77 8.93
N THR A 202 -22.82 -3.21 9.44
CA THR A 202 -21.83 -2.51 8.63
C THR A 202 -20.62 -3.40 8.40
N ILE A 203 -20.31 -3.62 7.13
CA ILE A 203 -19.13 -4.33 6.65
C ILE A 203 -18.13 -3.30 6.17
N ASP A 204 -17.10 -3.06 6.99
CA ASP A 204 -15.98 -2.22 6.63
C ASP A 204 -14.98 -3.03 5.79
N GLY A 205 -15.28 -3.18 4.50
CA GLY A 205 -14.50 -3.99 3.58
C GLY A 205 -15.29 -4.55 2.38
N ASN A 206 -14.78 -5.65 1.82
CA ASN A 206 -15.25 -6.26 0.58
C ASN A 206 -16.10 -7.50 0.83
N VAL A 207 -17.09 -7.69 -0.03
CA VAL A 207 -17.98 -8.85 -0.03
C VAL A 207 -17.92 -9.52 -1.40
N TYR A 208 -17.89 -10.85 -1.43
CA TYR A 208 -17.89 -11.66 -2.63
C TYR A 208 -19.06 -12.66 -2.52
N ALA A 209 -20.11 -12.47 -3.30
CA ALA A 209 -21.20 -13.42 -3.45
C ALA A 209 -20.89 -14.37 -4.61
N ILE A 210 -20.89 -15.67 -4.31
CA ILE A 210 -20.57 -16.75 -5.23
C ILE A 210 -21.80 -17.63 -5.39
N ASP A 211 -22.50 -17.46 -6.51
CA ASP A 211 -23.64 -18.24 -6.97
C ASP A 211 -24.69 -18.50 -5.87
N CYS A 212 -24.88 -17.52 -4.99
CA CYS A 212 -25.80 -17.58 -3.86
C CYS A 212 -26.83 -16.45 -3.91
N GLU A 213 -27.93 -16.62 -3.18
CA GLU A 213 -28.87 -15.56 -2.86
C GLU A 213 -28.38 -14.77 -1.64
N MET A 214 -28.20 -13.45 -1.82
CA MET A 214 -27.86 -12.52 -0.75
C MET A 214 -29.01 -11.56 -0.53
N GLN A 215 -29.53 -11.55 0.70
CA GLN A 215 -30.58 -10.65 1.14
C GLN A 215 -30.05 -9.66 2.19
N CYS A 216 -30.42 -8.39 2.09
CA CYS A 216 -30.12 -7.37 3.08
C CYS A 216 -31.40 -6.92 3.78
N LYS A 217 -31.44 -7.08 5.11
CA LYS A 217 -32.51 -6.61 5.98
C LYS A 217 -32.02 -5.44 6.83
N GLU A 218 -32.94 -4.51 7.10
CA GLU A 218 -32.65 -3.28 7.85
C GLU A 218 -31.52 -2.45 7.19
N ASN A 219 -30.70 -1.78 8.01
CA ASN A 219 -29.58 -0.97 7.56
C ASN A 219 -28.33 -1.84 7.40
N VAL A 220 -28.12 -2.38 6.20
CA VAL A 220 -26.83 -2.99 5.80
C VAL A 220 -26.00 -1.97 5.05
N ASN A 221 -24.72 -1.83 5.40
CA ASN A 221 -23.78 -0.95 4.72
C ASN A 221 -22.48 -1.70 4.39
N ILE A 222 -22.05 -1.69 3.12
CA ILE A 222 -20.77 -2.25 2.67
C ILE A 222 -19.93 -1.07 2.20
N THR A 223 -18.85 -0.77 2.91
CA THR A 223 -18.09 0.48 2.70
C THR A 223 -17.17 0.45 1.49
N SER A 224 -16.79 -0.73 1.00
CA SER A 224 -15.84 -0.89 -0.11
C SER A 224 -16.53 -1.43 -1.38
N GLN A 225 -16.48 -2.74 -1.63
CA GLN A 225 -16.98 -3.34 -2.88
C GLN A 225 -17.77 -4.62 -2.65
N LEU A 226 -18.78 -4.84 -3.48
CA LEU A 226 -19.53 -6.10 -3.58
C LEU A 226 -19.27 -6.74 -4.94
N PHE A 227 -18.54 -7.84 -4.96
CA PHE A 227 -18.32 -8.65 -6.15
C PHE A 227 -19.35 -9.78 -6.23
N VAL A 228 -19.89 -10.03 -7.42
CA VAL A 228 -20.93 -11.03 -7.64
C VAL A 228 -20.61 -11.90 -8.83
N THR A 229 -20.75 -13.22 -8.69
CA THR A 229 -20.69 -14.13 -9.84
C THR A 229 -22.02 -14.18 -10.57
N LYS A 230 -22.00 -14.71 -11.80
CA LYS A 230 -23.13 -14.66 -12.74
C LYS A 230 -24.45 -15.21 -12.19
N ASN A 231 -24.42 -16.25 -11.35
CA ASN A 231 -25.65 -16.87 -10.83
C ASN A 231 -26.06 -16.31 -9.46
N SER A 232 -25.35 -15.32 -8.93
CA SER A 232 -25.68 -14.70 -7.65
C SER A 232 -26.93 -13.84 -7.77
N VAL A 233 -27.86 -14.00 -6.82
CA VAL A 233 -29.09 -13.20 -6.75
C VAL A 233 -28.96 -12.21 -5.60
N ILE A 234 -28.88 -10.92 -5.93
CA ILE A 234 -28.75 -9.85 -4.95
C ILE A 234 -30.08 -9.09 -4.87
N ASP A 235 -30.68 -9.04 -3.68
CA ASP A 235 -31.95 -8.37 -3.48
C ASP A 235 -31.88 -6.85 -3.78
N GLN A 236 -33.04 -6.24 -3.98
CA GLN A 236 -33.13 -4.85 -4.40
C GLN A 236 -32.67 -3.87 -3.31
N GLN A 237 -32.80 -4.25 -2.03
CA GLN A 237 -32.36 -3.46 -0.88
C GLN A 237 -30.82 -3.43 -0.77
N SER A 238 -30.14 -4.55 -1.04
CA SER A 238 -28.68 -4.64 -1.12
C SER A 238 -28.08 -3.71 -2.18
N LYS A 239 -28.77 -3.55 -3.32
CA LYS A 239 -28.34 -2.68 -4.42
C LYS A 239 -28.39 -1.19 -4.06
N GLN A 240 -29.11 -0.81 -3.01
CA GLN A 240 -29.16 0.57 -2.52
C GLN A 240 -27.94 0.93 -1.67
N SER A 241 -27.29 -0.07 -1.05
CA SER A 241 -26.13 0.13 -0.19
C SER A 241 -24.79 0.08 -0.94
N VAL A 242 -24.68 -0.76 -1.97
CA VAL A 242 -23.46 -0.88 -2.80
C VAL A 242 -23.83 -1.41 -4.18
N ILE A 243 -23.19 -0.89 -5.23
CA ILE A 243 -23.40 -1.36 -6.61
C ILE A 243 -22.68 -2.71 -6.78
N PRO A 244 -23.38 -3.80 -7.14
CA PRO A 244 -22.74 -5.08 -7.43
C PRO A 244 -21.81 -4.98 -8.64
N ILE A 245 -20.60 -5.53 -8.50
CA ILE A 245 -19.58 -5.62 -9.53
C ILE A 245 -19.54 -7.05 -10.03
N GLU A 246 -19.78 -7.24 -11.34
CA GLU A 246 -19.68 -8.56 -11.93
C GLU A 246 -18.25 -9.10 -11.85
N TRP A 247 -18.13 -10.36 -11.42
CA TRP A 247 -16.85 -11.04 -11.26
C TRP A 247 -16.14 -11.21 -12.60
N ASN A 248 -14.90 -10.72 -12.67
CA ASN A 248 -14.01 -10.96 -13.79
C ASN A 248 -12.75 -11.69 -13.29
N THR A 249 -12.59 -12.97 -13.65
CA THR A 249 -11.44 -13.79 -13.20
C THR A 249 -10.10 -13.13 -13.50
N LYS A 250 -9.93 -12.53 -14.69
CA LYS A 250 -8.67 -11.89 -15.07
C LYS A 250 -8.35 -10.70 -14.16
N MET A 251 -9.31 -9.78 -13.99
CA MET A 251 -9.10 -8.52 -13.26
C MET A 251 -9.17 -8.69 -11.74
N ASN A 252 -10.01 -9.59 -11.25
CA ASN A 252 -10.30 -9.73 -9.82
C ASN A 252 -9.54 -10.89 -9.17
N CYS A 253 -8.88 -11.76 -9.96
CA CYS A 253 -8.10 -12.89 -9.46
C CYS A 253 -6.70 -12.95 -10.07
N ASP A 254 -6.58 -13.14 -11.38
CA ASP A 254 -5.29 -13.47 -12.02
C ASP A 254 -4.26 -12.33 -11.88
N ILE A 255 -4.67 -11.09 -12.15
CA ILE A 255 -3.79 -9.92 -12.02
C ILE A 255 -3.41 -9.66 -10.55
N PRO A 256 -4.36 -9.60 -9.59
CA PRO A 256 -4.01 -9.47 -8.17
C PRO A 256 -3.06 -10.55 -7.65
N ILE A 257 -3.20 -11.81 -8.09
CA ILE A 257 -2.26 -12.89 -7.74
C ILE A 257 -0.86 -12.57 -8.25
N ARG A 258 -0.72 -12.20 -9.54
CA ARG A 258 0.60 -11.86 -10.11
C ARG A 258 1.25 -10.67 -9.42
N LEU A 259 0.48 -9.63 -9.10
CA LEU A 259 0.98 -8.48 -8.35
C LEU A 259 1.46 -8.91 -6.94
N GLN A 260 0.69 -9.74 -6.25
CA GLN A 260 1.08 -10.29 -4.95
C GLN A 260 2.36 -11.14 -5.03
N ASP A 261 2.51 -11.97 -6.06
CA ASP A 261 3.70 -12.80 -6.26
C ASP A 261 4.94 -11.93 -6.45
N LEU A 262 4.83 -10.84 -7.22
CA LEU A 262 5.90 -9.86 -7.39
C LEU A 262 6.21 -9.12 -6.08
N GLU A 263 5.20 -8.72 -5.32
CA GLU A 263 5.38 -8.14 -3.97
C GLU A 263 6.03 -9.13 -2.97
N TYR A 264 5.86 -10.44 -3.15
CA TYR A 264 6.51 -11.46 -2.31
C TYR A 264 7.98 -11.62 -2.69
N LYS A 265 8.26 -11.78 -3.99
CA LYS A 265 9.63 -11.91 -4.50
C LYS A 265 10.48 -10.68 -4.21
N GLU A 266 9.91 -9.49 -4.36
CA GLU A 266 10.56 -8.22 -3.98
C GLU A 266 10.99 -8.24 -2.51
N GLU A 267 10.06 -8.58 -1.61
CA GLU A 267 10.32 -8.60 -0.16
C GLU A 267 11.39 -9.63 0.20
N GLU A 268 11.31 -10.84 -0.36
CA GLU A 268 12.29 -11.89 -0.13
C GLU A 268 13.70 -11.45 -0.56
N SER A 269 13.82 -10.91 -1.78
CA SER A 269 15.09 -10.35 -2.29
C SER A 269 15.58 -9.19 -1.43
N SER A 270 14.69 -8.29 -1.00
CA SER A 270 15.01 -7.18 -0.10
C SER A 270 15.56 -7.65 1.25
N GLN A 271 14.96 -8.68 1.85
CA GLN A 271 15.41 -9.26 3.12
C GLN A 271 16.79 -9.93 3.00
N GLN A 272 17.04 -10.58 1.86
CA GLN A 272 18.34 -11.16 1.52
C GLN A 272 19.38 -10.12 1.08
N ARG A 273 18.99 -8.84 0.98
CA ARG A 273 19.81 -7.72 0.47
C ARG A 273 20.21 -7.86 -1.00
N HIS A 274 19.47 -8.67 -1.78
CA HIS A 274 19.56 -8.73 -3.23
C HIS A 274 18.76 -7.58 -3.85
N PHE A 275 19.27 -6.35 -3.67
CA PHE A 275 18.51 -5.15 -4.03
C PHE A 275 18.26 -4.98 -5.52
N ASP A 276 19.11 -5.55 -6.39
CA ASP A 276 18.89 -5.49 -7.84
C ASP A 276 17.72 -6.37 -8.28
N ASP A 277 17.61 -7.59 -7.74
CA ASP A 277 16.45 -8.46 -7.96
C ASP A 277 15.16 -7.83 -7.42
N SER A 278 15.23 -7.20 -6.24
CA SER A 278 14.10 -6.49 -5.65
C SER A 278 13.62 -5.32 -6.53
N ILE A 279 14.55 -4.57 -7.15
CA ILE A 279 14.23 -3.53 -8.13
C ILE A 279 13.58 -4.15 -9.36
N LEU A 280 14.12 -5.26 -9.89
CA LEU A 280 13.58 -5.96 -11.05
C LEU A 280 12.12 -6.38 -10.82
N TYR A 281 11.82 -7.07 -9.71
CA TYR A 281 10.44 -7.47 -9.39
C TYR A 281 9.51 -6.27 -9.20
N SER A 282 10.01 -5.18 -8.63
CA SER A 282 9.25 -3.94 -8.49
C SER A 282 8.97 -3.26 -9.84
N GLN A 283 9.90 -3.34 -10.80
CA GLN A 283 9.73 -2.85 -12.17
C GLN A 283 8.74 -3.70 -12.96
N GLU A 284 8.77 -5.03 -12.80
CA GLU A 284 7.76 -5.93 -13.37
C GLU A 284 6.37 -5.62 -12.80
N HIS A 285 6.28 -5.34 -11.48
CA HIS A 285 5.02 -4.91 -10.85
C HIS A 285 4.53 -3.57 -11.40
N LEU A 286 5.44 -2.62 -11.62
CA LEU A 286 5.15 -1.33 -12.27
C LEU A 286 4.60 -1.52 -13.69
N GLN A 287 5.24 -2.38 -14.49
CA GLN A 287 4.83 -2.65 -15.86
C GLN A 287 3.45 -3.31 -15.90
N LEU A 288 3.22 -4.33 -15.06
CA LEU A 288 1.94 -5.02 -14.98
C LEU A 288 0.81 -4.07 -14.56
N SER A 289 1.02 -3.28 -13.50
CA SER A 289 0.01 -2.34 -13.01
C SER A 289 -0.29 -1.22 -14.01
N THR A 290 0.75 -0.67 -14.65
CA THR A 290 0.59 0.37 -15.68
C THR A 290 -0.19 -0.15 -16.89
N ASN A 291 0.20 -1.31 -17.42
CA ASN A 291 -0.44 -1.90 -18.60
C ASN A 291 -1.90 -2.30 -18.34
N THR A 292 -2.23 -2.61 -17.08
CA THR A 292 -3.57 -3.07 -16.70
C THR A 292 -4.50 -1.91 -16.37
N PHE A 293 -4.02 -0.95 -15.56
CA PHE A 293 -4.89 0.04 -14.93
C PHE A 293 -4.62 1.48 -15.39
N GLY A 294 -3.52 1.72 -16.12
CA GLY A 294 -3.05 3.06 -16.47
C GLY A 294 -2.13 3.67 -15.42
N PHE A 295 -1.45 4.76 -15.81
CA PHE A 295 -0.38 5.39 -15.02
C PHE A 295 -0.86 6.03 -13.71
N ASP A 296 -2.10 6.51 -13.66
CA ASP A 296 -2.64 7.20 -12.47
C ASP A 296 -3.29 6.24 -11.45
N HIS A 297 -3.16 4.92 -11.65
CA HIS A 297 -3.76 3.95 -10.75
C HIS A 297 -2.95 3.78 -9.45
N PRO A 298 -3.59 3.64 -8.27
CA PRO A 298 -2.86 3.44 -7.01
C PRO A 298 -1.89 2.26 -6.96
N TYR A 299 -2.08 1.22 -7.78
CA TYR A 299 -1.08 0.12 -7.93
C TYR A 299 0.25 0.59 -8.55
N VAL A 300 0.22 1.61 -9.42
CA VAL A 300 1.44 2.24 -9.94
C VAL A 300 2.18 2.97 -8.82
N ALA A 301 1.46 3.66 -7.94
CA ALA A 301 2.06 4.27 -6.74
C ALA A 301 2.65 3.23 -5.77
N VAL A 302 2.00 2.07 -5.59
CA VAL A 302 2.57 0.93 -4.83
C VAL A 302 3.91 0.52 -5.42
N SER A 303 3.98 0.39 -6.74
CA SER A 303 5.23 0.04 -7.45
C SER A 303 6.33 1.07 -7.22
N PHE A 304 6.03 2.37 -7.39
CA PHE A 304 7.01 3.43 -7.15
C PHE A 304 7.51 3.45 -5.70
N ASN A 305 6.64 3.18 -4.73
CA ASN A 305 7.03 3.06 -3.34
C ASN A 305 7.96 1.86 -3.09
N MET A 306 7.69 0.70 -3.72
CA MET A 306 8.56 -0.48 -3.64
C MET A 306 9.96 -0.18 -4.22
N ILE A 307 10.02 0.35 -5.44
CA ILE A 307 11.30 0.74 -6.09
C ILE A 307 12.03 1.78 -5.23
N SER A 308 11.30 2.74 -4.64
CA SER A 308 11.88 3.74 -3.74
C SER A 308 12.55 3.11 -2.52
N ASN A 309 11.88 2.16 -1.86
CA ASN A 309 12.44 1.45 -0.71
C ASN A 309 13.72 0.69 -1.08
N CYS A 310 13.77 0.11 -2.29
CA CYS A 310 14.99 -0.53 -2.80
C CYS A 310 16.15 0.47 -2.90
N TYR A 311 15.92 1.63 -3.52
CA TYR A 311 16.94 2.66 -3.64
C TYR A 311 17.33 3.28 -2.29
N TYR A 312 16.39 3.41 -1.35
CA TYR A 312 16.67 3.79 0.03
C TYR A 312 17.65 2.79 0.68
N ASN A 313 17.40 1.48 0.54
CA ASN A 313 18.29 0.44 1.07
C ASN A 313 19.67 0.43 0.38
N LYS A 314 19.74 0.76 -0.92
CA LYS A 314 20.99 1.01 -1.65
C LYS A 314 21.66 2.35 -1.31
N ARG A 315 21.11 3.13 -0.36
CA ARG A 315 21.58 4.47 0.03
C ARG A 315 21.52 5.51 -1.09
N ASN A 316 20.79 5.23 -2.18
CA ASN A 316 20.51 6.20 -3.23
C ASN A 316 19.26 7.01 -2.87
N TYR A 317 19.42 7.89 -1.89
CA TYR A 317 18.32 8.69 -1.36
C TYR A 317 17.76 9.70 -2.36
N LYS A 318 18.56 10.17 -3.33
CA LYS A 318 18.07 11.07 -4.39
C LYS A 318 17.01 10.36 -5.25
N LYS A 319 17.29 9.13 -5.69
CA LYS A 319 16.35 8.36 -6.50
C LYS A 319 15.12 7.95 -5.72
N SER A 320 15.29 7.57 -4.45
CA SER A 320 14.17 7.28 -3.55
C SER A 320 13.21 8.48 -3.40
N ILE A 321 13.72 9.70 -3.22
CA ILE A 321 12.90 10.92 -3.15
C ILE A 321 12.14 11.18 -4.46
N GLU A 322 12.78 11.01 -5.62
CA GLU A 322 12.12 11.16 -6.93
C GLU A 322 10.93 10.20 -7.07
N LEU A 323 11.13 8.93 -6.69
CA LEU A 323 10.11 7.88 -6.80
C LEU A 323 8.98 8.06 -5.78
N LEU A 324 9.29 8.47 -4.55
CA LEU A 324 8.26 8.82 -3.56
C LEU A 324 7.41 10.00 -4.04
N SER A 325 8.01 10.95 -4.77
CA SER A 325 7.27 12.11 -5.32
C SER A 325 6.27 11.67 -6.38
N LYS A 326 6.68 10.76 -7.28
CA LYS A 326 5.78 10.15 -8.28
C LYS A 326 4.65 9.37 -7.60
N ALA A 327 4.97 8.53 -6.61
CA ALA A 327 3.97 7.78 -5.86
C ALA A 327 2.96 8.70 -5.16
N LEU A 328 3.45 9.76 -4.50
CA LEU A 328 2.60 10.68 -3.75
C LEU A 328 1.67 11.45 -4.68
N ASN A 329 2.14 11.91 -5.84
CA ASN A 329 1.29 12.60 -6.82
C ASN A 329 0.10 11.71 -7.24
N ILE A 330 0.37 10.46 -7.62
CA ILE A 330 -0.66 9.49 -8.00
C ILE A 330 -1.66 9.28 -6.84
N VAL A 331 -1.16 9.09 -5.62
CA VAL A 331 -2.03 8.85 -4.45
C VAL A 331 -2.90 10.05 -4.15
N LEU A 332 -2.35 11.27 -4.20
CA LEU A 332 -3.13 12.48 -3.94
C LEU A 332 -4.23 12.67 -4.98
N ASN A 333 -3.95 12.39 -6.26
CA ASN A 333 -4.93 12.52 -7.33
C ASN A 333 -6.01 11.43 -7.29
N ALA A 334 -5.63 10.18 -7.00
CA ALA A 334 -6.55 9.05 -7.05
C ALA A 334 -7.34 8.83 -5.74
N LEU A 335 -6.72 9.09 -4.58
CA LEU A 335 -7.25 8.73 -3.26
C LEU A 335 -7.45 9.94 -2.33
N GLY A 336 -6.87 11.09 -2.66
CA GLY A 336 -6.90 12.28 -1.82
C GLY A 336 -5.85 12.30 -0.70
N VAL A 337 -5.82 13.41 0.03
CA VAL A 337 -4.80 13.71 1.06
C VAL A 337 -4.97 12.84 2.31
N HIS A 338 -6.22 12.60 2.74
CA HIS A 338 -6.54 11.90 3.98
C HIS A 338 -6.68 10.38 3.76
N CYS A 339 -5.64 9.74 3.23
CA CYS A 339 -5.61 8.29 3.07
C CYS A 339 -4.36 7.66 3.72
N ARG A 340 -4.48 6.38 4.11
CA ARG A 340 -3.38 5.65 4.79
C ARG A 340 -2.13 5.58 3.93
N PHE A 341 -2.25 5.57 2.60
CA PHE A 341 -1.09 5.49 1.72
C PHE A 341 -0.30 6.81 1.69
N ALA A 342 -0.99 7.95 1.70
CA ALA A 342 -0.36 9.25 1.78
C ALA A 342 0.45 9.40 3.07
N ALA A 343 -0.08 8.92 4.21
CA ALA A 343 0.66 8.88 5.46
C ALA A 343 1.95 8.04 5.34
N GLN A 344 1.86 6.83 4.76
CA GLN A 344 3.02 5.96 4.56
C GLN A 344 4.09 6.60 3.67
N LEU A 345 3.69 7.26 2.58
CA LEU A 345 4.63 7.94 1.68
C LEU A 345 5.32 9.12 2.37
N ASN A 346 4.59 9.93 3.15
CA ASN A 346 5.17 10.99 3.97
C ASN A 346 6.14 10.42 5.01
N TYR A 347 5.80 9.31 5.66
CA TYR A 347 6.70 8.64 6.59
C TYR A 347 8.00 8.17 5.90
N ASN A 348 7.90 7.60 4.69
CA ASN A 348 9.07 7.19 3.89
C ASN A 348 9.92 8.37 3.42
N PHE A 349 9.31 9.51 3.09
CA PHE A 349 10.05 10.75 2.85
C PHE A 349 10.82 11.17 4.10
N GLY A 350 10.17 11.15 5.27
CA GLY A 350 10.80 11.46 6.55
C GLY A 350 12.04 10.58 6.80
N ASN A 351 11.91 9.26 6.60
CA ASN A 351 13.03 8.31 6.72
C ASN A 351 14.17 8.68 5.76
N THR A 352 13.84 8.95 4.49
CA THR A 352 14.82 9.23 3.45
C THR A 352 15.57 10.54 3.71
N TYR A 353 14.87 11.61 4.10
CA TYR A 353 15.50 12.88 4.47
C TYR A 353 16.32 12.78 5.76
N SER A 354 15.86 12.00 6.73
CA SER A 354 16.61 11.72 7.97
C SER A 354 17.96 11.06 7.66
N GLN A 355 17.98 10.04 6.79
CA GLN A 355 19.23 9.39 6.38
C GLN A 355 20.18 10.31 5.58
N LYS A 356 19.66 11.35 4.93
CA LYS A 356 20.48 12.41 4.30
C LYS A 356 21.02 13.43 5.30
N GLY A 357 20.65 13.36 6.57
CA GLY A 357 21.00 14.35 7.59
C GLY A 357 20.18 15.64 7.52
N LEU A 358 19.10 15.67 6.73
CA LEU A 358 18.22 16.83 6.56
C LEU A 358 17.08 16.77 7.58
N CYS A 359 17.43 16.93 8.86
CA CYS A 359 16.53 16.68 9.99
C CYS A 359 15.26 17.56 9.98
N ASP A 360 15.36 18.84 9.65
CA ASP A 360 14.18 19.73 9.64
C ASP A 360 13.16 19.32 8.58
N ILE A 361 13.63 18.91 7.41
CA ILE A 361 12.76 18.39 6.34
C ILE A 361 12.13 17.07 6.79
N ALA A 362 12.92 16.17 7.38
CA ALA A 362 12.42 14.90 7.90
C ALA A 362 11.31 15.09 8.95
N ILE A 363 11.50 16.02 9.89
CA ILE A 363 10.50 16.37 10.92
C ILE A 363 9.18 16.81 10.26
N GLY A 364 9.24 17.69 9.26
CA GLY A 364 8.04 18.15 8.56
C GLY A 364 7.27 17.00 7.89
N TYR A 365 7.97 16.05 7.28
CA TYR A 365 7.34 14.88 6.68
C TYR A 365 6.78 13.89 7.71
N TYR A 366 7.48 13.63 8.82
CA TYR A 366 6.93 12.81 9.90
C TYR A 366 5.72 13.45 10.58
N GLN A 367 5.69 14.78 10.72
CA GLN A 367 4.53 15.50 11.24
C GLN A 367 3.32 15.35 10.31
N LYS A 368 3.50 15.53 8.99
CA LYS A 368 2.44 15.27 8.00
C LYS A 368 1.93 13.84 8.05
N ALA A 369 2.83 12.86 8.15
CA ALA A 369 2.44 11.46 8.29
C ALA A 369 1.60 11.23 9.56
N LEU A 370 2.06 11.77 10.70
CA LEU A 370 1.37 11.65 11.98
C LEU A 370 0.00 12.34 11.99
N GLU A 371 -0.12 13.52 11.41
CA GLU A 371 -1.39 14.25 11.27
C GLU A 371 -2.41 13.41 10.50
N ILE A 372 -2.04 12.91 9.32
CA ILE A 372 -2.92 12.03 8.53
C ILE A 372 -3.26 10.76 9.31
N GLN A 373 -2.30 10.18 10.05
CA GLN A 373 -2.54 8.98 10.83
C GLN A 373 -3.57 9.21 11.94
N LEU A 374 -3.48 10.32 12.67
CA LEU A 374 -4.39 10.64 13.76
C LEU A 374 -5.81 10.97 13.27
N ASP A 375 -5.95 11.49 12.05
CA ASP A 375 -7.24 11.81 11.44
C ASP A 375 -7.99 10.59 10.90
N ILE A 376 -7.30 9.46 10.65
CA ILE A 376 -7.91 8.25 10.07
C ILE A 376 -8.33 7.28 11.19
N PRO A 377 -9.63 7.01 11.37
CA PRO A 377 -10.10 6.05 12.35
C PRO A 377 -9.53 4.64 12.11
N GLY A 378 -9.18 3.96 13.21
CA GLY A 378 -8.73 2.57 13.18
C GLY A 378 -7.39 2.33 12.49
N ILE A 379 -6.55 3.37 12.30
CA ILE A 379 -5.17 3.15 11.88
C ILE A 379 -4.40 2.37 12.97
N ASN A 380 -3.41 1.57 12.57
CA ASN A 380 -2.66 0.76 13.53
C ASN A 380 -1.79 1.65 14.44
N TYR A 381 -1.84 1.37 15.74
CA TYR A 381 -0.99 1.97 16.78
C TYR A 381 0.52 1.85 16.48
N ASP A 382 0.94 0.81 15.75
CA ASP A 382 2.33 0.66 15.31
C ASP A 382 2.79 1.80 14.38
N ASP A 383 1.94 2.22 13.45
CA ASP A 383 2.24 3.30 12.50
C ASP A 383 2.37 4.64 13.24
N ILE A 384 1.40 4.94 14.12
CA ILE A 384 1.40 6.16 14.95
C ILE A 384 2.64 6.19 15.85
N SER A 385 2.90 5.10 16.59
CA SER A 385 4.04 5.05 17.52
C SER A 385 5.38 5.15 16.80
N SER A 386 5.48 4.63 15.58
CA SER A 386 6.69 4.76 14.75
C SER A 386 6.93 6.21 14.29
N SER A 387 5.88 6.92 13.89
CA SER A 387 5.97 8.36 13.58
C SER A 387 6.41 9.18 14.80
N TYR A 388 5.82 8.93 15.98
CA TYR A 388 6.26 9.55 17.24
C TYR A 388 7.74 9.24 17.55
N ASN A 389 8.15 7.97 17.43
CA ASN A 389 9.52 7.55 17.71
C ASN A 389 10.53 8.24 16.79
N ASN A 390 10.21 8.35 15.50
CA ASN A 390 11.10 8.98 14.52
C ASN A 390 11.16 10.50 14.67
N LEU A 391 10.05 11.15 15.05
CA LEU A 391 10.05 12.55 15.46
C LEU A 391 10.96 12.77 16.66
N GLY A 392 10.83 11.93 17.69
CA GLY A 392 11.68 12.02 18.88
C GLY A 392 13.16 11.80 18.57
N THR A 393 13.46 10.83 17.71
CA THR A 393 14.83 10.58 17.23
C THR A 393 15.37 11.76 16.42
N ALA A 394 14.57 12.36 15.54
CA ALA A 394 14.99 13.53 14.77
C ALA A 394 15.26 14.75 15.65
N TYR A 395 14.42 15.01 16.67
CA TYR A 395 14.65 16.06 17.65
C TYR A 395 15.88 15.78 18.53
N LEU A 396 16.17 14.51 18.85
CA LEU A 396 17.41 14.12 19.52
C LEU A 396 18.63 14.47 18.67
N THR A 397 18.61 14.18 17.37
CA THR A 397 19.70 14.57 16.45
C THR A 397 19.90 16.09 16.42
N LYS A 398 18.82 16.86 16.53
CA LYS A 398 18.86 18.32 16.66
C LYS A 398 19.27 18.85 18.04
N ARG A 399 19.48 17.96 19.03
CA ARG A 399 19.72 18.30 20.44
C ARG A 399 18.58 19.10 21.09
N GLU A 400 17.37 19.01 20.55
CA GLU A 400 16.15 19.53 21.18
C GLU A 400 15.61 18.48 22.17
N LEU A 401 16.36 18.26 23.27
CA LEU A 401 16.20 17.10 24.16
C LEU A 401 14.79 16.99 24.77
N ASP A 402 14.18 18.10 25.18
CA ASP A 402 12.85 18.06 25.81
C ASP A 402 11.75 17.65 24.83
N LYS A 403 11.83 18.11 23.57
CA LYS A 403 10.92 17.62 22.52
C LYS A 403 11.17 16.15 22.22
N ALA A 404 12.43 15.75 22.13
CA ALA A 404 12.79 14.35 21.90
C ALA A 404 12.18 13.43 22.98
N ILE A 405 12.29 13.80 24.26
CA ILE A 405 11.64 13.09 25.37
C ILE A 405 10.13 13.02 25.15
N GLN A 406 9.47 14.15 24.92
CA GLN A 406 8.01 14.20 24.74
C GLN A 406 7.51 13.25 23.64
N TYR A 407 8.15 13.24 22.48
CA TYR A 407 7.76 12.39 21.36
C TYR A 407 8.08 10.90 21.62
N LEU A 408 9.25 10.60 22.21
CA LEU A 408 9.63 9.22 22.52
C LEU A 408 8.79 8.60 23.64
N GLU A 409 8.40 9.37 24.66
CA GLU A 409 7.50 8.90 25.73
C GLU A 409 6.12 8.56 25.18
N LYS A 410 5.58 9.39 24.27
CA LYS A 410 4.32 9.08 23.57
C LYS A 410 4.42 7.79 22.76
N ALA A 411 5.51 7.59 22.02
CA ALA A 411 5.74 6.35 21.27
C ALA A 411 5.77 5.12 22.20
N LEU A 412 6.53 5.21 23.31
CA LEU A 412 6.65 4.12 24.27
C LEU A 412 5.32 3.80 24.94
N HIS A 413 4.56 4.82 25.32
CA HIS A 413 3.24 4.66 25.94
C HIS A 413 2.27 3.91 25.02
N ILE A 414 2.13 4.35 23.76
CA ILE A 414 1.27 3.69 22.77
C ILE A 414 1.69 2.22 22.57
N ARG A 415 2.99 1.95 22.44
CA ARG A 415 3.50 0.57 22.27
C ARG A 415 3.22 -0.31 23.49
N LYS A 416 3.36 0.22 24.71
CA LYS A 416 3.10 -0.55 25.93
C LYS A 416 1.61 -0.84 26.14
N GLU A 417 0.72 0.08 25.81
CA GLU A 417 -0.72 -0.11 25.98
C GLU A 417 -1.31 -1.09 24.97
N ASN A 418 -0.77 -1.14 23.75
CA ASN A 418 -1.35 -1.90 22.65
C ASN A 418 -0.63 -3.22 22.33
N THR A 419 0.42 -3.58 23.06
CA THR A 419 1.09 -4.87 22.90
C THR A 419 0.70 -5.82 24.02
N VAL A 420 0.02 -6.93 23.68
CA VAL A 420 -0.35 -8.00 24.63
C VAL A 420 0.89 -8.59 25.33
N HIS A 421 2.02 -8.60 24.63
CA HIS A 421 3.31 -8.97 25.17
C HIS A 421 4.17 -7.71 25.31
N GLN A 422 4.37 -7.22 26.54
CA GLN A 422 5.22 -6.05 26.85
C GLN A 422 6.72 -6.25 26.49
N MET A 423 7.06 -7.34 25.80
CA MET A 423 8.39 -7.72 25.32
C MET A 423 8.38 -7.73 23.79
N SER A 424 8.36 -6.54 23.18
CA SER A 424 8.50 -6.33 21.73
C SER A 424 9.76 -5.51 21.46
N ARG A 425 10.48 -5.85 20.38
CA ARG A 425 11.68 -5.12 19.95
C ARG A 425 11.45 -3.61 19.85
N ASN A 426 10.29 -3.19 19.35
CA ASN A 426 9.94 -1.77 19.21
C ASN A 426 9.86 -1.03 20.56
N ILE A 427 9.45 -1.73 21.63
CA ILE A 427 9.47 -1.17 23.00
C ILE A 427 10.92 -1.01 23.46
N GLY A 428 11.77 -2.01 23.20
CA GLY A 428 13.20 -1.95 23.48
C GLY A 428 13.90 -0.78 22.77
N ASP A 429 13.59 -0.57 21.49
CA ASP A 429 14.12 0.55 20.70
C ASP A 429 13.67 1.92 21.25
N SER A 430 12.41 2.04 21.70
CA SER A 430 11.92 3.26 22.36
C SER A 430 12.63 3.53 23.69
N CYS A 431 12.81 2.50 24.52
CA CYS A 431 13.55 2.61 25.78
C CYS A 431 15.01 3.00 25.52
N TRP A 432 15.65 2.39 24.52
CA TRP A 432 17.00 2.74 24.10
C TRP A 432 17.12 4.20 23.68
N ASN A 433 16.17 4.70 22.87
CA ASN A 433 16.16 6.09 22.43
C ASN A 433 15.96 7.05 23.62
N LEU A 434 15.03 6.77 24.53
CA LEU A 434 14.85 7.58 25.74
C LEU A 434 16.14 7.60 26.58
N ALA A 435 16.78 6.45 26.76
CA ALA A 435 18.05 6.35 27.46
C ALA A 435 19.13 7.24 26.84
N ASN A 436 19.22 7.28 25.50
CA ASN A 436 20.14 8.16 24.79
C ASN A 436 19.84 9.64 25.05
N VAL A 437 18.56 10.05 25.04
CA VAL A 437 18.19 11.45 25.30
C VAL A 437 18.52 11.84 26.74
N PHE A 438 18.14 11.03 27.73
CA PHE A 438 18.44 11.31 29.14
C PHE A 438 19.95 11.31 29.44
N SER A 439 20.71 10.44 28.76
CA SER A 439 22.18 10.43 28.84
C SER A 439 22.78 11.74 28.32
N GLN A 440 22.29 12.25 27.18
CA GLN A 440 22.72 13.55 26.64
C GLN A 440 22.28 14.73 27.52
N LYS A 441 21.16 14.61 28.22
CA LYS A 441 20.67 15.61 29.18
C LYS A 441 21.46 15.64 30.49
N GLY A 442 22.28 14.61 30.75
CA GLY A 442 23.04 14.45 32.00
C GLY A 442 22.26 13.74 33.12
N GLU A 443 21.05 13.25 32.84
CA GLU A 443 20.22 12.51 33.78
C GLU A 443 20.62 11.02 33.81
N THR A 444 21.79 10.74 34.40
CA THR A 444 22.45 9.43 34.36
C THR A 444 21.60 8.31 34.97
N HIS A 445 20.91 8.58 36.09
CA HIS A 445 20.06 7.60 36.75
C HIS A 445 18.88 7.17 35.86
N THR A 446 18.17 8.15 35.29
CA THR A 446 17.04 7.91 34.36
C THR A 446 17.50 7.18 33.10
N ALA A 447 18.63 7.59 32.53
CA ALA A 447 19.22 6.92 31.37
C ALA A 447 19.58 5.46 31.66
N CYS A 448 20.17 5.18 32.82
CA CYS A 448 20.53 3.83 33.25
C CYS A 448 19.28 2.94 33.37
N LYS A 449 18.19 3.44 33.97
CA LYS A 449 16.91 2.74 34.07
C LYS A 449 16.36 2.33 32.69
N TYR A 450 16.34 3.26 31.73
CA TYR A 450 15.84 2.96 30.39
C TYR A 450 16.77 2.02 29.60
N TYR A 451 18.09 2.12 29.75
CA TYR A 451 19.01 1.14 29.16
C TYR A 451 18.82 -0.26 29.77
N GLN A 452 18.55 -0.35 31.07
CA GLN A 452 18.23 -1.64 31.73
C GLN A 452 16.96 -2.25 31.16
N GLU A 453 15.90 -1.44 30.97
CA GLU A 453 14.66 -1.91 30.37
C GLU A 453 14.87 -2.36 28.90
N ALA A 454 15.59 -1.57 28.11
CA ALA A 454 15.96 -1.94 26.74
C ALA A 454 16.76 -3.24 26.70
N TRP A 455 17.74 -3.41 27.61
CA TRP A 455 18.51 -4.63 27.75
C TRP A 455 17.61 -5.84 28.01
N GLN A 456 16.72 -5.78 29.00
CA GLN A 456 15.82 -6.89 29.33
C GLN A 456 14.98 -7.31 28.13
N ILE A 457 14.45 -6.34 27.38
CA ILE A 457 13.66 -6.60 26.18
C ILE A 457 14.51 -7.21 25.06
N PHE A 458 15.69 -6.66 24.77
CA PHE A 458 16.58 -7.19 23.74
C PHE A 458 17.09 -8.59 24.08
N SER A 459 17.39 -8.86 25.35
CA SER A 459 17.72 -10.21 25.84
C SER A 459 16.61 -11.21 25.54
N ALA A 460 15.35 -10.86 25.83
CA ALA A 460 14.20 -11.73 25.61
C ALA A 460 13.86 -11.91 24.13
N THR A 461 14.02 -10.87 23.31
CA THR A 461 13.55 -10.84 21.91
C THR A 461 14.62 -11.22 20.88
N LEU A 462 15.89 -10.87 21.14
CA LEU A 462 17.01 -11.04 20.21
C LEU A 462 18.08 -12.00 20.75
N GLY A 463 18.04 -12.31 22.05
CA GLY A 463 19.02 -13.14 22.75
C GLY A 463 20.12 -12.35 23.45
N GLU A 464 20.75 -12.99 24.43
CA GLU A 464 21.77 -12.41 25.33
C GLU A 464 23.04 -11.89 24.63
N TRP A 465 23.34 -12.42 23.44
CA TRP A 465 24.55 -12.15 22.67
C TRP A 465 24.31 -11.26 21.45
N ASN A 466 23.07 -10.83 21.21
CA ASN A 466 22.78 -9.89 20.13
C ASN A 466 23.54 -8.57 20.38
N PHE A 467 23.96 -7.92 19.29
CA PHE A 467 24.70 -6.66 19.32
C PHE A 467 24.00 -5.59 20.19
N GLU A 468 22.69 -5.41 20.03
CA GLU A 468 21.94 -4.39 20.78
C GLU A 468 21.87 -4.72 22.28
N THR A 469 21.67 -6.00 22.62
CA THR A 469 21.67 -6.48 24.01
C THR A 469 23.02 -6.20 24.69
N VAL A 470 24.12 -6.53 24.02
CA VAL A 470 25.48 -6.29 24.52
C VAL A 470 25.77 -4.79 24.63
N LEU A 471 25.30 -4.00 23.67
CA LEU A 471 25.50 -2.56 23.67
C LEU A 471 24.76 -1.88 24.84
N ALA A 472 23.54 -2.32 25.16
CA ALA A 472 22.80 -1.85 26.34
C ALA A 472 23.54 -2.15 27.64
N LYS A 473 24.03 -3.38 27.84
CA LYS A 473 24.89 -3.73 28.99
C LYS A 473 26.10 -2.81 29.11
N LYS A 474 26.76 -2.53 27.98
CA LYS A 474 27.94 -1.66 27.95
C LYS A 474 27.61 -0.21 28.33
N ARG A 475 26.46 0.31 27.90
CA ARG A 475 25.99 1.66 28.27
C ARG A 475 25.65 1.75 29.76
N ILE A 476 24.96 0.74 30.30
CA ILE A 476 24.67 0.65 31.74
C ILE A 476 25.97 0.67 32.55
N LYS A 477 26.95 -0.18 32.18
CA LYS A 477 28.24 -0.23 32.88
C LYS A 477 28.90 1.15 32.92
N ARG A 478 29.05 1.78 31.76
CA ARG A 478 29.68 3.12 31.62
C ARG A 478 28.99 4.22 32.42
N LEU A 479 27.67 4.17 32.58
CA LEU A 479 26.92 5.16 33.35
C LEU A 479 27.02 4.91 34.87
N ASN A 480 27.33 3.68 35.27
CA ASN A 480 27.50 3.29 36.66
C ASN A 480 28.98 3.33 37.13
N GLY A 481 29.95 3.42 36.22
CA GLY A 481 31.40 3.48 36.48
C GLY A 481 32.23 2.88 35.36
#